data_AF-X1G8I2-F1
#
_entry.id   AF-X1G8I2-F1
#
_cell.length_a   1.000
_cell.length_b   1.000
_cell.length_c   1.000
_cell.angle_alpha   90.00
_cell.angle_beta   90.00
_cell.angle_gamma   90.00
#
_symmetry.space_group_name_H-M   'P 1'
#
loop_
_entity.id
_entity.type
_entity.pdbx_description
1 polymer ?
#
loop_
_entity_poly.entity_id
_entity_poly.type
_entity_poly.pdbx_seq_one_letter_code
_entity_poly.pdbx_strand_id
1 'polypeptide(L)'
;MKYSNKPFPKALKEIMEKKDIVHRKLAAKTNFSFSYFCVLKKRKKHPPVETIKKIASGLGIPPEYFLEYRINKLVELLMDNPAAADDVFDFAMELVNDNIEVSEKGFIKYYPGTSKAT
;
A
#
# COMPACT_ATOMS: atom_id res chain seq x y z
N MET A 1 8.15 -3.33 14.04
CA MET A 1 6.83 -2.84 13.58
C MET A 1 6.48 -3.63 12.33
N LYS A 2 5.39 -4.44 12.35
CA LYS A 2 5.15 -5.41 11.27
C LYS A 2 4.66 -4.72 9.98
N TYR A 3 3.66 -3.83 10.07
CA TYR A 3 3.06 -3.15 8.90
C TYR A 3 2.49 -1.74 9.23
N SER A 4 2.12 -0.97 8.20
CA SER A 4 1.36 0.28 8.28
C SER A 4 -0.04 0.14 7.68
N ASN A 5 -1.06 0.63 8.40
CA ASN A 5 -2.45 0.74 7.90
C ASN A 5 -2.78 2.15 7.38
N LYS A 6 -1.81 3.06 7.38
CA LYS A 6 -1.98 4.41 6.82
C LYS A 6 -1.86 4.36 5.29
N PRO A 7 -2.49 5.30 4.56
CA PRO A 7 -2.32 5.42 3.12
C PRO A 7 -0.84 5.55 2.73
N PHE A 8 -0.49 4.99 1.57
CA PHE A 8 0.87 4.88 1.05
C PHE A 8 1.70 6.16 1.19
N PRO A 9 1.21 7.37 0.79
CA PRO A 9 2.00 8.60 0.93
C PRO A 9 2.41 8.91 2.37
N LYS A 10 1.52 8.65 3.33
CA LYS A 10 1.75 8.88 4.76
C LYS A 10 2.68 7.81 5.33
N ALA A 11 2.41 6.53 5.01
CA ALA A 11 3.25 5.41 5.41
C ALA A 11 4.70 5.56 4.90
N LEU A 12 4.86 6.02 3.66
CA LEU A 12 6.16 6.29 3.04
C LEU A 12 6.90 7.43 3.74
N LYS A 13 6.21 8.54 4.04
CA LYS A 13 6.82 9.66 4.76
C LYS A 13 7.35 9.20 6.13
N GLU A 14 6.52 8.50 6.91
CA GLU A 14 6.87 8.05 8.26
C GLU A 14 8.02 7.05 8.28
N ILE A 15 8.08 6.10 7.33
CA ILE A 15 9.19 5.12 7.30
C ILE A 15 10.50 5.75 6.83
N MET A 16 10.45 6.73 5.93
CA MET A 16 11.64 7.48 5.51
C MET A 16 12.22 8.30 6.66
N GLU A 17 11.36 8.97 7.45
CA GLU A 17 11.74 9.73 8.64
C GLU A 17 12.34 8.80 9.71
N LYS A 18 11.70 7.66 9.99
CA LYS A 18 12.18 6.67 10.99
C LYS A 18 13.55 6.06 10.65
N LYS A 19 13.85 5.88 9.36
CA LYS A 19 15.10 5.27 8.90
C LYS A 19 16.20 6.30 8.61
N ASP A 20 15.93 7.60 8.82
CA ASP A 20 16.82 8.71 8.45
C ASP A 20 17.32 8.63 6.99
N ILE A 21 16.45 8.17 6.08
CA ILE A 21 16.80 7.99 4.68
C ILE A 21 16.53 9.30 3.93
N VAL A 22 17.62 10.00 3.61
CA VAL A 22 17.60 11.17 2.72
C VAL A 22 17.18 10.76 1.31
N HIS A 23 16.25 11.51 0.69
CA HIS A 23 15.63 11.21 -0.61
C HIS A 23 16.62 10.85 -1.73
N ARG A 24 17.84 11.41 -1.72
CA ARG A 24 18.90 11.09 -2.69
C ARG A 24 19.38 9.64 -2.61
N LYS A 25 19.52 9.07 -1.41
CA LYS A 25 19.93 7.67 -1.21
C LYS A 25 18.85 6.70 -1.67
N LEU A 26 17.57 7.04 -1.48
CA LEU A 26 16.47 6.21 -1.93
C LEU A 26 16.34 6.25 -3.46
N ALA A 27 16.44 7.45 -4.07
CA ALA A 27 16.43 7.62 -5.52
C ALA A 27 17.50 6.78 -6.22
N ALA A 28 18.71 6.74 -5.67
CA ALA A 28 19.81 5.92 -6.19
C ALA A 28 19.51 4.41 -6.11
N LYS A 29 18.81 3.95 -5.05
CA LYS A 29 18.48 2.53 -4.84
C LYS A 29 17.27 2.05 -5.63
N THR A 30 16.34 2.95 -5.96
CA THR A 30 15.07 2.59 -6.63
C THR A 30 15.05 2.95 -8.11
N ASN A 31 16.11 3.56 -8.63
CA ASN A 31 16.20 4.13 -9.97
C ASN A 31 15.06 5.13 -10.30
N PHE A 32 14.54 5.82 -9.28
CA PHE A 32 13.48 6.82 -9.43
C PHE A 32 14.04 8.22 -9.20
N SER A 33 13.54 9.21 -9.94
CA SER A 33 13.95 10.60 -9.75
C SER A 33 13.45 11.17 -8.43
N PHE A 34 14.18 12.15 -7.87
CA PHE A 34 13.74 12.89 -6.69
C PHE A 34 12.35 13.52 -6.90
N SER A 35 12.11 14.09 -8.08
CA SER A 35 10.82 14.66 -8.48
C SER A 35 9.70 13.63 -8.40
N TYR A 36 9.94 12.37 -8.78
CA TYR A 36 8.95 11.30 -8.68
C TYR A 36 8.47 11.09 -7.24
N PHE A 37 9.39 11.06 -6.26
CA PHE A 37 9.05 10.93 -4.84
C PHE A 37 8.29 12.14 -4.28
N CYS A 38 8.65 13.34 -4.72
CA CYS A 38 7.92 14.56 -4.33
C CYS A 38 6.47 14.51 -4.80
N VAL A 39 6.23 14.06 -6.03
CA VAL A 39 4.86 13.84 -6.53
C VAL A 39 4.20 12.71 -5.75
N LEU A 40 4.89 11.59 -5.52
CA LEU A 40 4.38 10.39 -4.81
C LEU A 40 3.77 10.69 -3.43
N LYS A 41 4.38 11.60 -2.68
CA LYS A 41 3.88 12.01 -1.36
C LYS A 41 2.63 12.89 -1.40
N LYS A 42 2.33 13.50 -2.55
CA LYS A 42 1.21 14.46 -2.73
C LYS A 42 0.01 13.87 -3.47
N ARG A 43 0.18 12.75 -4.16
CA ARG A 43 -0.91 12.10 -4.94
C ARG A 43 -1.94 11.50 -3.98
N LYS A 44 -3.22 11.56 -4.37
CA LYS A 44 -4.29 10.83 -3.68
C LYS A 44 -4.27 9.32 -3.98
N LYS A 45 -3.73 8.92 -5.14
CA LYS A 45 -3.64 7.51 -5.56
C LYS A 45 -2.26 6.92 -5.26
N HIS A 46 -2.23 5.66 -4.84
CA HIS A 46 -1.00 4.89 -4.69
C HIS A 46 -0.36 4.58 -6.07
N PRO A 47 0.96 4.35 -6.15
CA PRO A 47 1.58 3.88 -7.39
C PRO A 47 1.22 2.41 -7.68
N PRO A 48 1.57 1.90 -8.88
CA PRO A 48 1.45 0.47 -9.17
C PRO A 48 2.18 -0.41 -8.14
N VAL A 49 1.70 -1.62 -7.93
CA VAL A 49 2.23 -2.56 -6.91
C VAL A 49 3.70 -2.87 -7.15
N GLU A 50 4.13 -3.00 -8.40
CA GLU A 50 5.54 -3.18 -8.75
C GLU A 50 6.42 -1.99 -8.33
N THR A 51 5.89 -0.77 -8.41
CA THR A 51 6.58 0.41 -7.87
C THR A 51 6.65 0.35 -6.35
N ILE A 52 5.58 -0.08 -5.67
CA ILE A 52 5.57 -0.26 -4.21
C ILE A 52 6.65 -1.27 -3.80
N LYS A 53 6.77 -2.41 -4.50
CA LYS A 53 7.83 -3.41 -4.27
C LYS A 53 9.23 -2.82 -4.43
N LYS A 54 9.48 -2.09 -5.51
CA LYS A 54 10.79 -1.43 -5.76
C LYS A 54 11.14 -0.44 -4.65
N ILE A 55 10.16 0.36 -4.20
CA ILE A 55 10.35 1.32 -3.10
C ILE A 55 10.62 0.58 -1.78
N ALA A 56 9.84 -0.46 -1.47
CA ALA A 56 10.03 -1.27 -0.27
C ALA A 56 11.43 -1.91 -0.23
N SER A 57 11.87 -2.48 -1.34
CA SER A 57 13.22 -3.03 -1.51
C SER A 57 14.31 -1.96 -1.29
N GLY A 58 14.17 -0.77 -1.90
CA GLY A 58 15.11 0.33 -1.70
C GLY A 58 15.16 0.86 -0.26
N LEU A 59 14.05 0.73 0.48
CA LEU A 59 13.95 1.03 1.92
C LEU A 59 14.44 -0.11 2.82
N GLY A 60 14.72 -1.30 2.28
CA GLY A 60 15.05 -2.51 3.04
C GLY A 60 13.92 -2.91 3.99
N ILE A 61 12.69 -2.95 3.50
CA ILE A 61 11.50 -3.41 4.23
C ILE A 61 10.67 -4.36 3.36
N PRO A 62 9.88 -5.27 3.95
CA PRO A 62 8.91 -6.06 3.20
C PRO A 62 7.84 -5.17 2.56
N PRO A 63 7.38 -5.47 1.33
CA PRO A 63 6.32 -4.69 0.67
C PRO A 63 4.98 -4.73 1.42
N GLU A 64 4.72 -5.76 2.22
CA GLU A 64 3.56 -5.91 3.11
C GLU A 64 3.48 -4.81 4.16
N TYR A 65 4.57 -4.08 4.38
CA TYR A 65 4.55 -2.86 5.19
C TYR A 65 3.49 -1.87 4.68
N PHE A 66 3.26 -1.79 3.38
CA PHE A 66 2.27 -0.90 2.78
C PHE A 66 0.91 -1.58 2.69
N LEU A 67 -0.15 -0.89 3.13
CA LEU A 67 -1.52 -1.40 3.12
C LEU A 67 -1.99 -1.76 1.70
N GLU A 68 -1.68 -0.89 0.73
CA GLU A 68 -2.10 -1.07 -0.66
C GLU A 68 -1.47 -2.30 -1.32
N TYR A 69 -0.27 -2.70 -0.90
CA TYR A 69 0.34 -3.95 -1.33
C TYR A 69 -0.47 -5.15 -0.84
N ARG A 70 -0.82 -5.15 0.46
CA ARG A 70 -1.59 -6.23 1.09
C ARG A 70 -2.99 -6.35 0.48
N ILE A 71 -3.69 -5.23 0.27
CA ILE A 71 -5.01 -5.22 -0.37
C ILE A 71 -4.92 -5.77 -1.78
N ASN A 72 -3.93 -5.36 -2.58
CA ASN A 72 -3.78 -5.89 -3.92
C ASN A 72 -3.51 -7.41 -3.92
N LYS A 73 -2.64 -7.91 -3.03
CA LYS A 73 -2.40 -9.35 -2.90
C LYS A 73 -3.63 -10.13 -2.46
N LEU A 74 -4.43 -9.58 -1.57
CA LEU A 74 -5.70 -10.17 -1.17
C LEU A 74 -6.66 -10.26 -2.35
N VAL A 75 -6.81 -9.17 -3.13
CA VAL A 75 -7.67 -9.17 -4.31
C VAL A 75 -7.22 -10.18 -5.36
N GLU A 76 -5.91 -10.28 -5.64
CA GLU A 76 -5.36 -11.30 -6.54
C GLU A 76 -5.70 -12.72 -6.05
N LEU A 77 -5.49 -13.01 -4.76
CA LEU A 77 -5.83 -14.32 -4.18
C LEU A 77 -7.32 -14.66 -4.29
N LEU A 78 -8.21 -13.67 -4.08
CA LEU A 78 -9.65 -13.87 -4.19
C LEU A 78 -10.12 -14.03 -5.65
N MET A 79 -9.47 -13.35 -6.60
CA MET A 79 -9.73 -13.54 -8.03
C MET A 79 -9.28 -14.93 -8.50
N ASP A 80 -8.14 -15.40 -8.01
CA ASP A 80 -7.61 -16.74 -8.34
C ASP A 80 -8.39 -17.86 -7.63
N ASN A 81 -9.07 -17.56 -6.52
CA ASN A 81 -9.88 -18.52 -5.77
C ASN A 81 -11.23 -17.93 -5.33
N PRO A 82 -12.20 -17.80 -6.26
CA PRO A 82 -13.48 -17.13 -5.99
C PRO A 82 -14.33 -17.79 -4.91
N ALA A 83 -14.15 -19.10 -4.67
CA ALA A 83 -14.88 -19.81 -3.62
C ALA A 83 -14.54 -19.29 -2.21
N ALA A 84 -13.36 -18.70 -2.02
CA ALA A 84 -12.97 -18.10 -0.75
C ALA A 84 -13.54 -16.67 -0.56
N ALA A 85 -14.19 -16.09 -1.56
CA ALA A 85 -14.66 -14.71 -1.51
C ALA A 85 -15.77 -14.51 -0.46
N ASP A 86 -16.72 -15.44 -0.40
CA ASP A 86 -17.86 -15.37 0.52
C ASP A 86 -17.36 -15.49 1.97
N ASP A 87 -16.53 -16.49 2.28
CA ASP A 87 -15.95 -16.69 3.61
C ASP A 87 -15.16 -15.47 4.10
N VAL A 88 -14.33 -14.88 3.23
CA VAL A 88 -13.53 -13.70 3.56
C VAL A 88 -14.42 -12.46 3.74
N PHE A 89 -15.48 -12.33 2.96
CA PHE A 89 -16.43 -11.24 3.07
C PHE A 89 -17.19 -11.28 4.39
N ASP A 90 -17.75 -12.44 4.75
CA ASP A 90 -18.50 -12.63 5.98
C ASP A 90 -17.62 -12.35 7.21
N PHE A 91 -16.42 -12.92 7.23
CA PHE A 91 -15.44 -12.67 8.29
C PHE A 91 -15.08 -11.17 8.40
N ALA A 92 -14.89 -10.48 7.27
CA ALA A 92 -14.59 -9.05 7.28
C ALA A 92 -15.76 -8.20 7.80
N MET A 93 -16.99 -8.59 7.49
CA MET A 93 -18.21 -7.91 7.97
C MET A 93 -18.38 -8.03 9.49
N GLU A 94 -18.14 -9.23 10.04
CA GLU A 94 -18.16 -9.47 11.49
C GLU A 94 -17.15 -8.55 12.20
N LEU A 95 -15.91 -8.48 11.71
CA LEU A 95 -14.88 -7.62 12.28
C LEU A 95 -15.22 -6.13 12.27
N VAL A 96 -15.95 -5.65 11.26
CA VAL A 96 -16.35 -4.22 11.18
C VAL A 96 -17.44 -3.92 12.20
N ASN A 97 -18.40 -4.83 12.36
CA ASN A 97 -19.52 -4.65 13.30
C ASN A 97 -19.07 -4.61 14.76
N ASP A 98 -18.04 -5.38 15.12
CA ASP A 98 -17.49 -5.40 16.48
C ASP A 98 -16.67 -4.14 16.84
N ASN A 99 -16.30 -3.31 15.86
CA ASN A 99 -15.36 -2.19 16.02
C ASN A 99 -15.98 -0.79 15.79
N ILE A 100 -17.31 -0.65 15.83
CA ILE A 100 -18.01 0.63 15.54
C ILE A 100 -17.92 1.60 16.75
N GLU A 101 -16.78 2.31 16.86
CA GLU A 101 -16.75 3.74 17.19
C GLU A 101 -16.17 4.47 15.97
N VAL A 102 -17.08 4.87 15.06
CA VAL A 102 -16.72 5.42 13.74
C VAL A 102 -16.27 6.86 13.90
N SER A 103 -14.96 7.10 13.86
CA SER A 103 -14.47 8.39 13.32
C SER A 103 -14.34 8.24 11.80
N GLU A 104 -15.26 8.88 11.08
CA GLU A 104 -15.25 9.00 9.63
C GLU A 104 -13.97 9.71 9.15
N LYS A 105 -12.85 8.99 8.99
CA LYS A 105 -11.66 9.55 8.33
C LYS A 105 -11.04 8.55 7.35
N GLY A 106 -11.65 8.52 6.17
CA GLY A 106 -10.96 8.33 4.90
C GLY A 106 -10.66 6.87 4.56
N PHE A 107 -11.67 6.16 4.06
CA PHE A 107 -11.44 4.94 3.29
C PHE A 107 -10.48 5.25 2.14
N ILE A 108 -9.41 4.47 2.05
CA ILE A 108 -8.53 4.48 0.88
C ILE A 108 -9.37 3.98 -0.29
N LYS A 109 -9.58 4.81 -1.31
CA LYS A 109 -10.18 4.36 -2.57
C LYS A 109 -9.18 3.40 -3.23
N TYR A 110 -9.46 2.10 -3.14
CA TYR A 110 -8.70 1.09 -3.87
C TYR A 110 -9.00 1.22 -5.37
N TYR A 111 -7.95 1.30 -6.17
CA TYR A 111 -8.05 1.23 -7.62
C TYR A 111 -7.36 -0.07 -8.03
N PRO A 112 -8.11 -1.10 -8.47
CA PRO A 112 -7.48 -2.31 -8.98
C PRO A 112 -6.50 -1.93 -10.09
N GLY A 113 -5.27 -2.41 -9.98
CA GLY A 113 -4.27 -2.21 -11.02
C GLY A 113 -4.79 -2.87 -12.29
N THR A 114 -5.21 -2.08 -13.27
CA THR A 114 -5.62 -2.60 -14.56
C THR A 114 -4.38 -3.17 -15.24
N SER A 115 -4.21 -4.49 -15.18
CA SER A 115 -3.42 -5.20 -16.19
C SER A 115 -4.17 -5.08 -17.51
N LYS A 116 -3.93 -3.99 -18.23
CA LYS A 116 -4.07 -3.95 -19.68
C LYS A 116 -2.72 -3.53 -20.23
N ALA A 117 -1.86 -4.53 -20.41
CA ALA A 117 -0.90 -4.48 -21.48
C ALA A 117 -1.71 -4.49 -22.79
N THR A 118 -1.69 -3.36 -23.48
CA THR A 118 -1.98 -3.23 -24.91
C THR A 118 -0.81 -2.49 -25.51
#